data_AF-A0A944TU99-F1
#
_entry.id   AF-A0A944TU99-F1
#
_cell.length_a   1.000
_cell.length_b   1.000
_cell.length_c   1.000
_cell.angle_alpha   90.00
_cell.angle_beta   90.00
_cell.angle_gamma   90.00
#
_symmetry.space_group_name_H-M   'P 1'
#
loop_
_entity.id
_entity.type
_entity.pdbx_description
1 polymer ?
#
loop_
_entity_poly.entity_id
_entity_poly.type
_entity_poly.pdbx_seq_one_letter_code
_entity_poly.pdbx_strand_id
1 'polypeptide(L)'
;MKSLLVLFFVLITFPHQAVQAAESDTYDFSWLDPDKEVFVLQNRKYRKKGKVHINLGGGITTSGPFDDATALQGRVGYFFMEEWGFEILHSKNSAEENNTAKSVRNEDGVNTGGSIPFRRLIDSYTGAFILWSPFYAKINTFNKIIYMDWILGVGYGKIEETNNSGEFLSGAVSATPFVQESHNGIMWEMGFNFYINDSFSVRTDFTAVHYKATVPSSTTASEDNYHNYDLTIAFGFRF
;
A
#
# COMPACT_ATOMS: atom_id res chain seq x y z
N MET A 1 -29.39 16.51 -23.60
CA MET A 1 -28.10 16.04 -24.17
C MET A 1 -27.25 17.27 -24.46
N LYS A 2 -25.97 17.27 -24.06
CA LYS A 2 -25.00 18.38 -23.99
C LYS A 2 -24.90 19.08 -22.62
N SER A 3 -24.27 18.42 -21.64
CA SER A 3 -23.43 19.09 -20.62
C SER A 3 -22.51 18.14 -19.84
N LEU A 4 -22.22 16.94 -20.38
CA LEU A 4 -21.39 15.93 -19.71
C LEU A 4 -20.11 15.69 -20.53
N LEU A 5 -19.26 16.72 -20.68
CA LEU A 5 -17.95 16.56 -21.33
C LEU A 5 -16.86 17.49 -20.80
N VAL A 6 -17.08 18.20 -19.68
CA VAL A 6 -16.12 19.22 -19.20
C VAL A 6 -15.34 18.78 -17.94
N LEU A 7 -15.68 17.64 -17.32
CA LEU A 7 -15.06 17.25 -16.05
C LEU A 7 -13.78 16.39 -16.18
N PHE A 8 -13.30 16.09 -17.39
CA PHE A 8 -12.12 15.21 -17.59
C PHE A 8 -10.85 15.92 -18.05
N PHE A 9 -10.82 17.26 -18.08
CA PHE A 9 -9.68 18.02 -18.62
C PHE A 9 -9.01 19.02 -17.66
N VAL A 10 -9.34 18.99 -16.37
CA VAL A 10 -8.86 20.00 -15.41
C VAL A 10 -7.68 19.52 -14.53
N LEU A 11 -7.20 18.28 -14.66
CA LEU A 11 -6.11 17.75 -13.82
C LEU A 11 -4.71 17.77 -14.48
N ILE A 12 -4.48 18.59 -15.51
CA ILE A 12 -3.14 18.76 -16.14
C ILE A 12 -2.78 20.24 -16.26
N THR A 13 -2.89 20.99 -15.16
CA THR A 13 -2.21 22.28 -15.04
C THR A 13 -1.51 22.37 -13.68
N PHE A 14 -0.66 21.38 -13.39
CA PHE A 14 0.43 21.63 -12.46
C PHE A 14 1.42 22.58 -13.15
N PRO A 15 1.76 23.74 -12.55
CA PRO A 15 2.86 24.54 -13.07
C PRO A 15 4.12 23.67 -13.09
N HIS A 16 4.76 23.62 -14.25
CA HIS A 16 6.07 23.01 -14.46
C HIS A 16 7.08 23.58 -13.46
N GLN A 17 7.25 22.91 -12.34
CA GLN A 17 8.55 22.79 -11.70
C GLN A 17 9.02 21.37 -11.98
N ALA A 18 9.66 21.21 -13.14
CA ALA A 18 10.37 19.99 -13.47
C ALA A 18 11.56 19.88 -12.50
N VAL A 19 11.34 19.25 -11.35
CA VAL A 19 12.42 18.62 -10.61
C VAL A 19 12.43 17.16 -11.04
N GLN A 20 12.94 16.93 -12.25
CA GLN A 20 13.37 15.61 -12.69
C GLN A 20 14.89 15.58 -12.54
N ALA A 21 15.39 14.54 -11.88
CA ALA A 21 16.79 14.44 -11.47
C ALA A 21 17.33 13.07 -11.88
N ALA A 22 17.52 12.85 -13.19
CA ALA A 22 18.29 11.74 -13.72
C ALA A 22 19.75 12.15 -13.97
N GLU A 23 20.68 11.19 -14.08
CA GLU A 23 22.11 11.43 -14.37
C GLU A 23 22.34 12.22 -15.69
N SER A 24 21.35 12.25 -16.59
CA SER A 24 21.39 12.98 -17.87
C SER A 24 20.84 14.41 -17.81
N ASP A 25 20.26 14.82 -16.69
CA ASP A 25 19.55 16.09 -16.60
C ASP A 25 20.53 17.18 -16.16
N THR A 26 20.67 18.21 -17.00
CA THR A 26 21.49 19.38 -16.69
C THR A 26 20.80 20.20 -15.61
N TYR A 27 21.52 20.45 -14.50
CA TYR A 27 21.01 21.35 -13.46
C TYR A 27 21.32 22.79 -13.84
N ASP A 28 20.27 23.58 -14.03
CA ASP A 28 20.37 25.02 -14.18
C ASP A 28 20.39 25.66 -12.78
N PHE A 29 21.59 25.85 -12.26
CA PHE A 29 21.79 26.53 -11.00
C PHE A 29 21.71 28.03 -11.23
N SER A 30 20.67 28.71 -10.73
CA SER A 30 20.45 30.16 -10.89
C SER A 30 21.57 31.08 -10.35
N TRP A 31 22.58 30.51 -9.68
CA TRP A 31 23.75 31.19 -9.12
C TRP A 31 25.06 30.82 -9.83
N LEU A 32 25.00 29.91 -10.81
CA LEU A 32 26.08 29.61 -11.73
C LEU A 32 25.84 30.34 -13.06
N ASP A 33 26.93 30.55 -13.78
CA ASP A 33 26.94 31.16 -15.09
C ASP A 33 26.05 30.35 -16.06
N PRO A 34 25.04 30.95 -16.72
CA PRO A 34 24.06 30.23 -17.57
C PRO A 34 24.70 29.41 -18.69
N ASP A 35 25.92 29.76 -19.09
CA ASP A 35 26.67 29.10 -20.17
C ASP A 35 27.40 27.83 -19.70
N LYS A 36 27.26 27.41 -18.44
CA LYS A 36 27.94 26.24 -17.87
C LYS A 36 26.97 25.12 -17.49
N GLU A 37 26.94 24.09 -18.32
CA GLU A 37 26.27 22.83 -18.02
C GLU A 37 27.04 22.08 -16.92
N VAL A 38 26.42 21.92 -15.74
CA VAL A 38 26.96 21.12 -14.64
C VAL A 38 26.22 19.79 -14.58
N PHE A 39 26.92 18.70 -14.94
CA PHE A 39 26.42 17.34 -14.78
C PHE A 39 26.69 16.87 -13.35
N VAL A 40 25.64 16.60 -12.59
CA VAL A 40 25.78 15.92 -11.29
C VAL A 40 25.81 14.42 -11.55
N LEU A 41 27.00 13.83 -11.51
CA LEU A 41 27.15 12.37 -11.51
C LEU A 41 26.54 11.81 -10.21
N GLN A 42 25.28 11.39 -10.26
CA GLN A 42 24.68 10.61 -9.18
C GLN A 42 25.30 9.22 -9.17
N ASN A 43 26.47 9.05 -8.53
CA ASN A 43 27.10 7.73 -8.42
C ASN A 43 26.31 6.84 -7.44
N ARG A 44 25.26 6.19 -7.97
CA ARG A 44 24.46 5.16 -7.30
C ARG A 44 25.22 3.84 -7.36
N LYS A 45 25.54 3.28 -6.18
CA LYS A 45 26.21 1.97 -6.09
C LYS A 45 25.33 0.83 -6.61
N TYR A 46 24.01 0.99 -6.48
CA TYR A 46 23.01 -0.02 -6.78
C TYR A 46 21.98 0.56 -7.74
N ARG A 47 22.18 0.32 -9.04
CA ARG A 47 21.29 0.77 -10.11
C ARG A 47 20.05 -0.11 -10.21
N LYS A 48 18.92 0.49 -10.52
CA LYS A 48 17.63 -0.20 -10.68
C LYS A 48 17.14 -0.23 -12.12
N LYS A 49 17.57 0.72 -12.96
CA LYS A 49 17.10 0.83 -14.33
C LYS A 49 17.34 -0.48 -15.09
N GLY A 50 16.30 -1.00 -15.72
CA GLY A 50 16.31 -2.23 -16.48
C GLY A 50 16.27 -3.51 -15.65
N LYS A 51 16.09 -3.44 -14.32
CA LYS A 51 16.07 -4.61 -13.46
C LYS A 51 14.66 -5.01 -13.06
N VAL A 52 14.43 -6.33 -13.03
CA VAL A 52 13.22 -6.93 -12.46
C VAL A 52 13.48 -7.18 -10.98
N HIS A 53 12.48 -6.95 -10.13
CA HIS A 53 12.56 -7.24 -8.70
C HIS A 53 11.40 -8.11 -8.24
N ILE A 54 11.68 -8.98 -7.29
CA ILE A 54 10.72 -9.85 -6.62
C ILE A 54 10.92 -9.62 -5.13
N ASN A 55 9.84 -9.32 -4.40
CA ASN A 55 9.86 -9.24 -2.94
C ASN A 55 8.84 -10.22 -2.36
N LEU A 56 9.26 -10.96 -1.33
CA LEU A 56 8.38 -11.82 -0.57
C LEU A 56 8.53 -11.48 0.90
N GLY A 57 7.42 -11.23 1.57
CA GLY A 57 7.41 -10.74 2.94
C GLY A 57 6.09 -10.91 3.62
N GLY A 58 6.05 -10.49 4.88
CA GLY A 58 4.82 -10.48 5.65
C GLY A 58 4.84 -9.42 6.73
N GLY A 59 3.73 -9.27 7.42
CA GLY A 59 3.57 -8.28 8.47
C GLY A 59 2.18 -8.27 9.07
N ILE A 60 1.76 -7.09 9.48
CA ILE A 60 0.53 -6.89 10.26
C ILE A 60 -0.39 -5.89 9.57
N THR A 61 -1.68 -6.06 9.79
CA THR A 61 -2.72 -5.10 9.40
C THR A 61 -3.08 -4.26 10.61
N THR A 62 -3.14 -2.93 10.44
CA THR A 62 -3.26 -1.93 11.51
C THR A 62 -4.63 -1.23 11.54
N SER A 63 -5.51 -1.55 10.60
CA SER A 63 -6.81 -0.91 10.37
C SER A 63 -8.01 -1.58 11.07
N GLY A 64 -7.81 -2.71 11.76
CA GLY A 64 -8.89 -3.48 12.38
C GLY A 64 -9.10 -3.16 13.86
N PRO A 65 -10.25 -2.61 14.29
CA PRO A 65 -10.51 -2.37 15.72
C PRO A 65 -10.89 -3.65 16.48
N PHE A 66 -11.42 -4.66 15.78
CA PHE A 66 -12.02 -5.87 16.35
C PHE A 66 -11.32 -7.18 15.93
N ASP A 67 -10.30 -7.07 15.09
CA ASP A 67 -9.59 -8.23 14.56
C ASP A 67 -8.09 -7.93 14.57
N ASP A 68 -7.31 -8.92 14.98
CA ASP A 68 -5.86 -8.92 14.82
C ASP A 68 -5.53 -9.67 13.54
N ALA A 69 -4.86 -8.99 12.61
CA ALA A 69 -4.65 -9.49 11.26
C ALA A 69 -3.18 -9.44 10.84
N THR A 70 -2.78 -10.48 10.13
CA THR A 70 -1.45 -10.64 9.54
C THR A 70 -1.55 -10.72 8.03
N ALA A 71 -0.51 -10.24 7.34
CA ALA A 71 -0.45 -10.20 5.89
C ALA A 71 0.79 -10.94 5.38
N LEU A 72 0.62 -11.75 4.33
CA LEU A 72 1.70 -12.34 3.54
C LEU A 72 1.65 -11.73 2.14
N GLN A 73 2.71 -11.02 1.75
CA GLN A 73 2.79 -10.25 0.52
C GLN A 73 3.85 -10.79 -0.44
N GLY A 74 3.46 -10.95 -1.70
CA GLY A 74 4.35 -11.19 -2.83
C GLY A 74 4.27 -10.02 -3.81
N ARG A 75 5.42 -9.51 -4.23
CA ARG A 75 5.56 -8.37 -5.15
C ARG A 75 6.47 -8.74 -6.31
N VAL A 76 6.09 -8.34 -7.51
CA VAL A 76 6.93 -8.46 -8.71
C VAL A 76 6.87 -7.15 -9.48
N GLY A 77 8.01 -6.56 -9.80
CA GLY A 77 8.05 -5.29 -10.50
C GLY A 77 9.28 -5.11 -11.37
N TYR A 78 9.32 -3.97 -12.06
CA TYR A 78 10.38 -3.60 -12.98
C TYR A 78 10.57 -2.08 -12.99
N PHE A 79 11.82 -1.65 -12.91
CA PHE A 79 12.20 -0.24 -13.01
C PHE A 79 12.69 0.07 -14.42
N PHE A 80 11.91 0.82 -15.20
CA PHE A 80 12.29 1.24 -16.56
C PHE A 80 13.17 2.51 -16.56
N MET A 81 13.12 3.28 -15.47
CA MET A 81 14.05 4.37 -15.14
C MET A 81 14.65 4.13 -13.76
N GLU A 82 15.63 4.94 -13.35
CA GLU A 82 16.20 4.86 -12.01
C GLU A 82 15.19 5.26 -10.92
N GLU A 83 14.21 6.11 -11.26
CA GLU A 83 13.18 6.64 -10.37
C GLU A 83 11.82 5.96 -10.61
N TRP A 84 11.53 5.48 -11.82
CA TRP A 84 10.19 5.02 -12.19
C TRP A 84 10.14 3.54 -12.52
N GLY A 85 9.07 2.91 -12.06
CA GLY A 85 8.80 1.49 -12.29
C GLY A 85 7.32 1.16 -12.23
N PHE A 86 7.02 -0.11 -12.41
CA PHE A 86 5.71 -0.68 -12.12
C PHE A 86 5.88 -1.90 -11.21
N GLU A 87 4.83 -2.23 -10.47
CA GLU A 87 4.81 -3.39 -9.58
C GLU A 87 3.42 -3.99 -9.50
N ILE A 88 3.36 -5.32 -9.45
CA ILE A 88 2.17 -6.08 -9.10
C ILE A 88 2.38 -6.62 -7.69
N LEU A 89 1.37 -6.44 -6.84
CA LEU A 89 1.33 -6.92 -5.48
C LEU A 89 0.16 -7.88 -5.32
N HIS A 90 0.40 -9.01 -4.66
CA HIS A 90 -0.64 -9.89 -4.13
C HIS A 90 -0.42 -10.05 -2.63
N SER A 91 -1.45 -9.78 -1.83
CA SER A 91 -1.45 -10.01 -0.39
C SER A 91 -2.51 -11.03 -0.04
N LYS A 92 -2.15 -11.97 0.82
CA LYS A 92 -3.09 -12.85 1.50
C LYS A 92 -3.06 -12.52 2.98
N ASN A 93 -4.22 -12.23 3.54
CA ASN A 93 -4.37 -11.80 4.90
C ASN A 93 -5.10 -12.88 5.70
N SER A 94 -4.72 -13.03 6.97
CA SER A 94 -5.38 -13.94 7.92
C SER A 94 -5.64 -13.17 9.19
N ALA A 95 -6.87 -13.27 9.67
CA ALA A 95 -7.35 -12.43 10.76
C ALA A 95 -8.15 -13.24 11.77
N GLU A 96 -8.00 -12.90 13.04
CA GLU A 96 -8.69 -13.53 14.16
C GLU A 96 -9.33 -12.47 15.05
N GLU A 97 -10.39 -12.88 15.75
CA GLU A 97 -11.10 -11.99 16.67
C GLU A 97 -10.21 -11.57 17.85
N ASN A 98 -10.08 -10.25 18.06
CA ASN A 98 -9.26 -9.72 19.14
C ASN A 98 -10.03 -9.59 20.47
N ASN A 99 -9.34 -9.24 21.55
CA ASN A 99 -9.94 -9.11 22.87
C ASN A 99 -10.99 -7.99 22.96
N THR A 100 -10.87 -6.94 22.14
CA THR A 100 -11.85 -5.85 22.08
C THR A 100 -13.20 -6.35 21.59
N ALA A 101 -13.20 -7.17 20.54
CA ALA A 101 -14.43 -7.77 20.01
C ALA A 101 -15.10 -8.71 21.03
N LYS A 102 -14.31 -9.56 21.71
CA LYS A 102 -14.80 -10.44 22.78
C LYS A 102 -15.42 -9.66 23.94
N SER A 103 -14.79 -8.54 24.32
CA SER A 103 -15.31 -7.65 25.36
C SER A 103 -16.64 -7.00 24.96
N VAL A 104 -16.79 -6.56 23.70
CA VAL A 104 -18.06 -6.02 23.19
C VAL A 104 -19.17 -7.08 23.13
N ARG A 105 -18.81 -8.33 22.80
CA ARG A 105 -19.72 -9.49 22.86
C ARG A 105 -20.06 -9.93 24.28
N ASN A 106 -19.34 -9.45 25.30
CA ASN A 106 -19.53 -9.84 26.70
C ASN A 106 -19.27 -11.34 26.96
N GLU A 107 -18.36 -11.96 26.21
CA GLU A 107 -18.04 -13.39 26.36
C GLU A 107 -17.41 -13.74 27.72
N ASP A 108 -16.88 -12.74 28.45
CA ASP A 108 -16.30 -12.89 29.79
C ASP A 108 -17.35 -12.96 30.93
N GLY A 109 -18.65 -12.95 30.61
CA GLY A 109 -19.72 -13.32 31.56
C GLY A 109 -20.07 -12.29 32.64
N VAL A 110 -19.59 -11.04 32.53
CA VAL A 110 -19.78 -10.02 33.58
C VAL A 110 -21.08 -9.20 33.40
N ASN A 111 -21.68 -9.14 32.20
CA ASN A 111 -22.94 -8.41 31.98
C ASN A 111 -23.85 -9.08 30.92
N THR A 112 -25.14 -9.23 31.22
CA THR A 112 -26.19 -9.88 30.40
C THR A 112 -26.72 -9.00 29.23
N GLY A 113 -25.83 -8.36 28.47
CA GLY A 113 -26.23 -7.40 27.42
C GLY A 113 -25.18 -7.07 26.35
N GLY A 114 -24.37 -8.04 25.91
CA GLY A 114 -23.38 -7.84 24.84
C GLY A 114 -23.99 -7.47 23.49
N SER A 115 -23.17 -6.88 22.60
CA SER A 115 -23.51 -6.58 21.21
C SER A 115 -22.55 -7.29 20.26
N ILE A 116 -22.99 -7.58 19.04
CA ILE A 116 -22.13 -8.18 18.01
C ILE A 116 -21.45 -7.03 17.25
N PRO A 117 -20.12 -6.86 17.31
CA PRO A 117 -19.45 -5.86 16.50
C PRO A 117 -19.49 -6.27 15.03
N PHE A 118 -19.72 -5.30 14.14
CA PHE A 118 -19.53 -5.54 12.72
C PHE A 118 -18.04 -5.61 12.39
N ARG A 119 -17.67 -6.64 11.65
CA ARG A 119 -16.29 -6.96 11.28
C ARG A 119 -16.24 -7.29 9.81
N ARG A 120 -15.20 -6.76 9.18
CA ARG A 120 -14.94 -6.86 7.76
C ARG A 120 -13.46 -7.15 7.62
N LEU A 121 -13.16 -8.37 7.21
CA LEU A 121 -11.82 -8.92 7.18
C LEU A 121 -11.42 -9.02 5.70
N ILE A 122 -10.36 -8.31 5.32
CA ILE A 122 -9.80 -8.48 3.98
C ILE A 122 -9.07 -9.82 3.97
N ASP A 123 -9.49 -10.72 3.08
CA ASP A 123 -8.87 -12.04 2.92
C ASP A 123 -7.67 -11.96 1.97
N SER A 124 -7.82 -11.18 0.90
CA SER A 124 -6.74 -10.93 -0.05
C SER A 124 -6.96 -9.65 -0.84
N TYR A 125 -5.87 -9.15 -1.42
CA TYR A 125 -5.97 -8.13 -2.46
C TYR A 125 -4.85 -8.30 -3.49
N THR A 126 -5.17 -7.97 -4.73
CA THR A 126 -4.22 -7.96 -5.84
C THR A 126 -4.28 -6.60 -6.52
N GLY A 127 -3.13 -5.93 -6.62
CA GLY A 127 -3.05 -4.58 -7.17
C GLY A 127 -1.88 -4.38 -8.11
N ALA A 128 -2.01 -3.43 -9.01
CA ALA A 128 -0.95 -2.93 -9.86
C ALA A 128 -0.61 -1.48 -9.49
N PHE A 129 0.68 -1.16 -9.41
CA PHE A 129 1.22 0.11 -8.97
C PHE A 129 2.13 0.72 -10.02
N ILE A 130 2.07 2.05 -10.13
CA ILE A 130 3.14 2.87 -10.68
C ILE A 130 4.03 3.28 -9.52
N LEU A 131 5.33 3.02 -9.64
CA LEU A 131 6.33 3.32 -8.62
C LEU A 131 7.10 4.58 -8.97
N TRP A 132 7.33 5.41 -7.96
CA TRP A 132 8.22 6.56 -7.98
C TRP A 132 9.18 6.51 -6.80
N SER A 133 10.48 6.51 -7.09
CA SER A 133 11.55 6.44 -6.11
C SER A 133 12.40 7.71 -6.17
N PRO A 134 11.97 8.79 -5.51
CA PRO A 134 12.60 10.11 -5.64
C PRO A 134 13.96 10.22 -4.96
N PHE A 135 14.23 9.39 -3.95
CA PHE A 135 15.41 9.56 -3.10
C PHE A 135 16.21 8.29 -2.97
N TYR A 136 17.51 8.42 -3.28
CA TYR A 136 18.54 7.44 -2.98
C TYR A 136 19.40 7.95 -1.82
N ALA A 137 19.29 7.28 -0.68
CA ALA A 137 19.94 7.67 0.57
C ALA A 137 21.18 6.82 0.87
N LYS A 138 22.16 7.45 1.52
CA LYS A 138 23.37 6.82 2.06
C LYS A 138 23.45 7.11 3.56
N ILE A 139 23.32 6.08 4.37
CA ILE A 139 23.40 6.18 5.83
C ILE A 139 24.75 5.62 6.26
N ASN A 140 25.58 6.43 6.91
CA ASN A 140 26.88 5.99 7.42
C ASN A 140 26.75 5.58 8.90
N THR A 141 26.95 4.31 9.19
CA THR A 141 26.94 3.75 10.55
C THR A 141 28.27 3.08 10.85
N PHE A 142 29.04 3.62 11.80
CA PHE A 142 30.24 3.02 12.40
C PHE A 142 31.07 2.11 11.46
N ASN A 143 31.55 2.68 10.34
CA ASN A 143 32.37 2.05 9.29
C ASN A 143 31.64 1.24 8.20
N LYS A 144 30.30 1.28 8.13
CA LYS A 144 29.52 0.71 7.03
C LYS A 144 28.54 1.72 6.45
N ILE A 145 28.46 1.78 5.13
CA ILE A 145 27.47 2.59 4.42
C ILE A 145 26.30 1.70 4.03
N ILE A 146 25.11 2.05 4.50
CA ILE A 146 23.85 1.44 4.11
C ILE A 146 23.25 2.31 3.01
N TYR A 147 22.84 1.66 1.91
CA TYR A 147 22.20 2.32 0.78
C TYR A 147 20.73 1.98 0.79
N MET A 148 19.87 2.98 0.64
CA MET A 148 18.43 2.83 0.75
C MET A 148 17.72 3.64 -0.33
N ASP A 149 16.65 3.09 -0.88
CA ASP A 149 15.69 3.85 -1.67
C ASP A 149 14.41 4.11 -0.89
N TRP A 150 13.88 5.32 -1.02
CA TRP A 150 12.50 5.61 -0.69
C TRP A 150 11.65 5.43 -1.94
N ILE A 151 10.59 4.62 -1.83
CA ILE A 151 9.68 4.25 -2.92
C ILE A 151 8.28 4.69 -2.51
N LEU A 152 7.59 5.35 -3.42
CA LEU A 152 6.18 5.68 -3.34
C LEU A 152 5.47 4.96 -4.48
N GLY A 153 4.27 4.48 -4.24
CA GLY A 153 3.46 3.85 -5.27
C GLY A 153 2.02 4.29 -5.20
N VAL A 154 1.39 4.39 -6.37
CA VAL A 154 -0.06 4.56 -6.50
C VAL A 154 -0.59 3.51 -7.44
N GLY A 155 -1.73 2.94 -7.11
CA GLY A 155 -2.23 1.77 -7.79
C GLY A 155 -3.73 1.58 -7.71
N TYR A 156 -4.17 0.52 -8.36
CA TYR A 156 -5.55 0.07 -8.36
C TYR A 156 -5.55 -1.46 -8.25
N GLY A 157 -6.53 -1.99 -7.53
CA GLY A 157 -6.58 -3.42 -7.28
C GLY A 157 -7.96 -3.94 -6.97
N LYS A 158 -8.03 -5.27 -6.97
CA LYS A 158 -9.18 -6.06 -6.55
C LYS A 158 -8.98 -6.51 -5.11
N ILE A 159 -10.00 -6.39 -4.30
CA ILE A 159 -10.07 -6.79 -2.90
C ILE A 159 -11.08 -7.93 -2.79
N GLU A 160 -10.75 -8.93 -2.00
CA GLU A 160 -11.65 -9.99 -1.57
C GLU A 160 -11.73 -9.94 -0.05
N GLU A 161 -12.95 -9.90 0.47
CA GLU A 161 -13.21 -9.77 1.89
C GLU A 161 -14.28 -10.72 2.36
N THR A 162 -14.26 -10.99 3.66
CA THR A 162 -15.25 -11.76 4.38
C THR A 162 -15.79 -10.92 5.53
N ASN A 163 -17.11 -10.87 5.70
CA ASN A 163 -17.77 -10.07 6.74
C ASN A 163 -18.84 -10.85 7.51
N ASN A 164 -19.13 -10.39 8.73
CA ASN A 164 -20.12 -11.02 9.63
C ASN A 164 -21.50 -10.34 9.59
N SER A 165 -21.90 -9.79 8.43
CA SER A 165 -23.19 -9.08 8.28
C SER A 165 -24.40 -9.91 8.74
N GLY A 166 -24.38 -11.23 8.53
CA GLY A 166 -25.42 -12.16 9.01
C GLY A 166 -25.57 -12.18 10.54
N GLU A 167 -24.47 -12.37 11.27
CA GLU A 167 -24.46 -12.31 12.75
C GLU A 167 -24.86 -10.90 13.23
N PHE A 168 -24.31 -9.86 12.59
CA PHE A 168 -24.56 -8.48 12.98
C PHE A 168 -26.03 -8.06 12.85
N LEU A 169 -26.69 -8.43 11.75
CA LEU A 169 -28.09 -8.06 11.49
C LEU A 169 -29.09 -8.92 12.28
N SER A 170 -28.74 -10.18 12.55
CA SER A 170 -29.61 -11.09 13.31
C SER A 170 -29.50 -10.91 14.83
N GLY A 171 -28.39 -10.34 15.31
CA GLY A 171 -28.11 -10.20 16.73
C GLY A 171 -27.82 -11.53 17.44
N ALA A 172 -27.62 -12.62 16.68
CA ALA A 172 -27.37 -13.96 17.21
C ALA A 172 -25.96 -14.43 16.82
N VAL A 173 -25.19 -14.85 17.83
CA VAL A 173 -23.84 -15.42 17.63
C VAL A 173 -23.97 -16.74 16.88
N SER A 174 -23.15 -16.95 15.84
CA SER A 174 -23.20 -18.11 14.95
C SER A 174 -24.47 -18.24 14.10
N ALA A 175 -25.29 -17.18 14.00
CA ALA A 175 -26.37 -17.13 13.04
C ALA A 175 -25.84 -16.72 11.65
N THR A 176 -26.04 -17.62 10.68
CA THR A 176 -25.65 -17.56 9.25
C THR A 176 -24.14 -17.46 8.94
N PRO A 177 -23.69 -18.06 7.81
CA PRO A 177 -22.27 -18.08 7.49
C PRO A 177 -21.75 -16.69 7.14
N PHE A 178 -20.44 -16.47 7.35
CA PHE A 178 -19.73 -15.31 6.87
C PHE A 178 -19.99 -15.08 5.36
N VAL A 179 -20.15 -13.81 4.98
CA VAL A 179 -20.43 -13.42 3.60
C VAL A 179 -19.15 -12.95 2.94
N GLN A 180 -18.82 -13.51 1.79
CA GLN A 180 -17.68 -13.11 0.99
C GLN A 180 -18.11 -12.10 -0.07
N GLU A 181 -17.40 -10.98 -0.16
CA GLU A 181 -17.63 -9.91 -1.13
C GLU A 181 -16.33 -9.58 -1.87
N SER A 182 -16.47 -8.97 -3.05
CA SER A 182 -15.33 -8.49 -3.81
C SER A 182 -15.55 -7.06 -4.27
N HIS A 183 -14.49 -6.27 -4.11
CA HIS A 183 -14.51 -4.84 -4.37
C HIS A 183 -13.31 -4.48 -5.23
N ASN A 184 -13.37 -3.30 -5.83
CA ASN A 184 -12.18 -2.68 -6.41
C ASN A 184 -11.85 -1.41 -5.65
N GLY A 185 -10.57 -1.08 -5.57
CA GLY A 185 -10.10 0.03 -4.74
C GLY A 185 -8.87 0.71 -5.29
N ILE A 186 -8.67 1.94 -4.82
CA ILE A 186 -7.44 2.70 -5.03
C ILE A 186 -6.45 2.28 -3.95
N MET A 187 -5.20 2.14 -4.33
CA MET A 187 -4.13 1.73 -3.44
C MET A 187 -2.99 2.74 -3.49
N TRP A 188 -2.28 2.90 -2.39
CA TRP A 188 -1.00 3.59 -2.39
C TRP A 188 -0.04 2.91 -1.43
N GLU A 189 1.25 3.14 -1.63
CA GLU A 189 2.29 2.57 -0.80
C GLU A 189 3.44 3.53 -0.54
N MET A 190 4.09 3.29 0.59
CA MET A 190 5.36 3.89 0.95
C MET A 190 6.33 2.79 1.37
N GLY A 191 7.40 2.62 0.61
CA GLY A 191 8.41 1.58 0.80
C GLY A 191 9.79 2.14 1.09
N PHE A 192 10.54 1.47 1.98
CA PHE A 192 11.97 1.70 2.16
C PHE A 192 12.73 0.43 1.79
N ASN A 193 13.56 0.50 0.76
CA ASN A 193 14.32 -0.64 0.26
C ASN A 193 15.79 -0.50 0.61
N PHE A 194 16.30 -1.34 1.51
CA PHE A 194 17.67 -1.36 1.98
C PHE A 194 18.49 -2.39 1.22
N TYR A 195 19.54 -1.93 0.54
CA TYR A 195 20.39 -2.81 -0.27
C TYR A 195 21.43 -3.53 0.58
N ILE A 196 21.43 -4.87 0.46
CA ILE A 196 22.50 -5.71 0.99
C ILE A 196 23.62 -5.80 -0.06
N ASN A 197 23.26 -6.09 -1.30
CA ASN A 197 24.17 -6.12 -2.45
C ASN A 197 23.43 -5.81 -3.77
N ASP A 198 24.07 -6.07 -4.92
CA ASP A 198 23.47 -5.74 -6.21
C ASP A 198 22.26 -6.62 -6.58
N SER A 199 22.04 -7.74 -5.90
CA SER A 199 20.89 -8.62 -6.14
C SER A 199 19.91 -8.66 -4.98
N PHE A 200 20.36 -8.53 -3.73
CA PHE A 200 19.53 -8.73 -2.55
C PHE A 200 19.26 -7.45 -1.77
N SER A 201 18.04 -7.33 -1.26
CA SER A 201 17.59 -6.22 -0.41
C SER A 201 16.62 -6.67 0.67
N VAL A 202 16.39 -5.79 1.64
CA VAL A 202 15.30 -5.89 2.61
C VAL A 202 14.42 -4.68 2.41
N ARG A 203 13.12 -4.89 2.24
CA ARG A 203 12.15 -3.83 2.00
C ARG A 203 11.14 -3.78 3.13
N THR A 204 10.78 -2.59 3.57
CA THR A 204 9.65 -2.37 4.47
C THR A 204 8.60 -1.56 3.76
N ASP A 205 7.34 -1.98 3.78
CA ASP A 205 6.25 -1.30 3.07
C ASP A 205 5.11 -0.96 4.01
N PHE A 206 4.59 0.25 3.87
CA PHE A 206 3.27 0.64 4.35
C PHE A 206 2.34 0.69 3.15
N THR A 207 1.36 -0.21 3.07
CA THR A 207 0.40 -0.31 1.97
C THR A 207 -0.99 0.06 2.47
N ALA A 208 -1.63 0.99 1.77
CA ALA A 208 -2.98 1.41 2.05
C ALA A 208 -3.92 1.04 0.90
N VAL A 209 -5.11 0.54 1.25
CA VAL A 209 -6.16 0.16 0.32
C VAL A 209 -7.43 0.91 0.69
N HIS A 210 -8.02 1.60 -0.28
CA HIS A 210 -9.26 2.36 -0.11
C HIS A 210 -10.32 1.82 -1.08
N TYR A 211 -11.44 1.38 -0.53
CA TYR A 211 -12.51 0.76 -1.32
C TYR A 211 -13.88 1.15 -0.76
N LYS A 212 -14.92 1.01 -1.58
CA LYS A 212 -16.31 1.20 -1.15
C LYS A 212 -16.95 -0.14 -0.93
N ALA A 213 -17.72 -0.26 0.13
CA ALA A 213 -18.47 -1.48 0.42
C ALA A 213 -19.78 -1.15 1.14
N THR A 214 -20.75 -2.06 1.03
CA THR A 214 -22.06 -1.91 1.64
C THR A 214 -21.94 -1.95 3.17
N VAL A 215 -22.65 -1.05 3.85
CA VAL A 215 -22.83 -1.07 5.30
C VAL A 215 -24.00 -2.01 5.62
N PRO A 216 -23.82 -2.99 6.53
CA PRO A 216 -24.92 -3.87 6.91
C PRO A 216 -26.00 -3.08 7.65
N SER A 217 -27.16 -2.94 7.04
CA SER A 217 -28.32 -2.26 7.61
C SER A 217 -29.61 -3.00 7.25
N SER A 218 -30.52 -3.13 8.21
CA SER A 218 -31.81 -3.82 8.03
C SER A 218 -32.88 -2.97 7.34
N THR A 219 -32.65 -1.66 7.22
CA THR A 219 -33.67 -0.70 6.74
C THR A 219 -33.30 -0.02 5.42
N THR A 220 -32.02 0.21 5.12
CA THR A 220 -31.57 0.81 3.85
C THR A 220 -30.14 0.43 3.53
N ALA A 221 -29.90 -0.11 2.33
CA ALA A 221 -28.54 -0.34 1.83
C ALA A 221 -27.84 1.00 1.57
N SER A 222 -26.70 1.21 2.23
CA SER A 222 -25.85 2.38 2.06
C SER A 222 -24.41 1.91 1.83
N GLU A 223 -23.64 2.65 1.04
CA GLU A 223 -22.22 2.39 0.81
C GLU A 223 -21.38 3.38 1.62
N ASP A 224 -20.29 2.89 2.20
CA ASP A 224 -19.29 3.71 2.88
C ASP A 224 -17.87 3.38 2.39
N ASN A 225 -16.93 4.27 2.68
CA ASN A 225 -15.52 4.07 2.35
C ASN A 225 -14.82 3.30 3.47
N TYR A 226 -14.19 2.19 3.09
CA TYR A 226 -13.40 1.34 3.96
C TYR A 226 -11.93 1.48 3.61
N HIS A 227 -11.09 1.31 4.62
CA HIS A 227 -9.64 1.52 4.53
C HIS A 227 -8.91 0.36 5.20
N ASN A 228 -7.88 -0.14 4.54
CA ASN A 228 -6.99 -1.14 5.10
C ASN A 228 -5.54 -0.70 5.03
N TYR A 229 -4.80 -0.89 6.12
CA TYR A 229 -3.41 -0.45 6.26
C TYR A 229 -2.53 -1.61 6.70
N ASP A 230 -1.63 -2.05 5.84
CA ASP A 230 -0.68 -3.13 6.12
C ASP A 230 0.74 -2.56 6.27
N LEU A 231 1.44 -3.01 7.31
CA LEU A 231 2.85 -2.75 7.52
C LEU A 231 3.62 -4.06 7.39
N THR A 232 4.50 -4.16 6.39
CA THR A 232 5.19 -5.41 6.05
C THR A 232 6.70 -5.26 5.94
N ILE A 233 7.40 -6.38 6.13
CA ILE A 233 8.84 -6.53 5.90
C ILE A 233 9.03 -7.67 4.90
N ALA A 234 9.85 -7.44 3.88
CA ALA A 234 10.09 -8.37 2.79
C ALA A 234 11.56 -8.53 2.48
N PHE A 235 11.91 -9.72 2.00
CA PHE A 235 13.20 -10.00 1.38
C PHE A 235 13.08 -9.86 -0.13
N GLY A 236 14.01 -9.10 -0.72
CA GLY A 236 14.00 -8.73 -2.12
C GLY A 236 15.14 -9.38 -2.90
N PHE A 237 14.83 -9.83 -4.12
CA PHE A 237 15.80 -10.25 -5.12
C PHE A 237 15.57 -9.47 -6.43
N ARG A 238 16.66 -8.94 -7.03
CA ARG A 238 16.63 -8.30 -8.34
C ARG A 238 17.70 -8.86 -9.27
N PHE A 239 17.41 -8.81 -10.56
CA PHE A 239 18.30 -9.23 -11.64
C PHE A 239 18.08 -8.39 -12.89
#